data_AF-A0A939T495-F1
#
_entry.id   AF-A0A939T495-F1
#
_cell.length_a   1.000
_cell.length_b   1.000
_cell.length_c   1.000
_cell.angle_alpha   90.00
_cell.angle_beta   90.00
_cell.angle_gamma   90.00
#
_symmetry.space_group_name_H-M   'P 1'
#
loop_
_entity.id
_entity.type
_entity.pdbx_description
1 polymer ?
#
loop_
_entity_poly.entity_id
_entity_poly.type
_entity_poly.pdbx_seq_one_letter_code
_entity_poly.pdbx_strand_id
1 'polypeptide(L)'
;MSVDWYREDGRPATSDEAQRLLLDVRARLLAQDVIRVGTVVVVVSTWFTVIDQGFAANGRPLLWQTIVSDLALHADIGRYTSRERAVRGHAEAVSMITDRLHRLVARTVADQVRA
;
A
#
# COMPACT_ATOMS: atom_id res chain seq x y z
N MET A 1 2.80 -25.02 -0.89
CA MET A 1 3.26 -24.13 -1.98
C MET A 1 4.62 -23.60 -1.59
N SER A 2 5.60 -23.67 -2.49
CA SER A 2 6.86 -22.93 -2.35
C SER A 2 6.51 -21.44 -2.29
N VAL A 3 6.94 -20.73 -1.25
CA VAL A 3 6.88 -19.27 -1.25
C VAL A 3 8.15 -18.82 -1.94
N ASP A 4 8.02 -18.26 -3.14
CA ASP A 4 9.17 -17.74 -3.86
C ASP A 4 9.48 -16.33 -3.35
N TRP A 5 10.72 -16.11 -2.93
CA TRP A 5 11.20 -14.82 -2.47
C TRP A 5 11.91 -14.09 -3.59
N TYR A 6 11.82 -12.77 -3.57
CA TYR A 6 12.36 -11.92 -4.61
C TYR A 6 13.13 -10.75 -4.00
N ARG A 7 14.08 -10.23 -4.79
CA ARG A 7 14.71 -8.92 -4.58
C ARG A 7 13.85 -7.83 -5.23
N GLU A 8 14.10 -6.55 -4.92
CA GLU A 8 13.34 -5.40 -5.45
C GLU A 8 13.29 -5.36 -6.99
N ASP A 9 14.31 -5.88 -7.66
CA ASP A 9 14.41 -5.93 -9.12
C ASP A 9 13.63 -7.09 -9.77
N GLY A 10 13.01 -7.96 -8.96
CA GLY A 10 12.23 -9.10 -9.43
C GLY A 10 13.02 -10.39 -9.64
N ARG A 11 14.32 -10.42 -9.34
CA ARG A 11 15.09 -11.67 -9.34
C ARG A 11 14.81 -12.50 -8.08
N PRO A 12 14.81 -13.84 -8.16
CA PRO A 12 14.67 -14.70 -6.99
C PRO A 12 15.74 -14.42 -5.92
N ALA A 13 15.33 -14.46 -4.66
CA ALA A 13 16.19 -14.35 -3.48
C ALA A 13 16.31 -15.71 -2.79
N THR A 14 17.44 -15.95 -2.12
CA THR A 14 17.56 -17.11 -1.23
C THR A 14 16.75 -16.92 0.05
N SER A 15 16.52 -18.00 0.80
CA SER A 15 15.82 -17.91 2.09
C SER A 15 16.54 -16.98 3.09
N ASP A 16 17.88 -17.05 3.14
CA ASP A 16 18.70 -16.18 4.00
C ASP A 16 18.59 -14.70 3.61
N GLU A 17 18.61 -14.41 2.31
CA GLU A 17 18.41 -13.05 1.81
C GLU A 17 17.00 -12.55 2.13
N ALA A 18 15.99 -13.41 1.91
CA ALA A 18 14.61 -13.10 2.21
C ALA A 18 14.42 -12.79 3.70
N GLN A 19 15.03 -13.57 4.60
CA GLN A 19 14.96 -13.32 6.03
C GLN A 19 15.56 -11.95 6.40
N ARG A 20 16.72 -11.60 5.85
CA ARG A 20 17.32 -10.26 6.07
C ARG A 20 16.43 -9.15 5.56
N LEU A 21 15.90 -9.29 4.34
CA LEU A 21 15.00 -8.30 3.74
C LEU A 21 13.70 -8.15 4.54
N LEU A 22 13.10 -9.25 4.98
CA LEU A 22 11.87 -9.26 5.78
C LEU A 22 12.05 -8.54 7.14
N LEU A 23 13.23 -8.67 7.75
CA LEU A 23 13.57 -8.03 9.02
C LEU A 23 13.97 -6.55 8.88
N ASP A 24 14.38 -6.13 7.69
CA ASP A 24 14.70 -4.72 7.41
C ASP A 24 13.44 -3.92 7.04
N VAL A 25 12.63 -3.63 8.06
CA VAL A 25 11.38 -2.89 7.92
C VAL A 25 11.60 -1.51 7.28
N ARG A 26 12.71 -0.84 7.61
CA ARG A 26 12.99 0.50 7.08
C ARG A 26 13.33 0.47 5.60
N ALA A 27 14.13 -0.50 5.15
CA ALA A 27 14.44 -0.65 3.73
C ALA A 27 13.19 -1.01 2.91
N ARG A 28 12.25 -1.75 3.50
CA ARG A 28 11.01 -2.17 2.83
C ARG A 28 9.95 -1.09 2.72
N LEU A 29 9.94 -0.11 3.61
CA LEU A 29 8.96 0.97 3.57
C LEU A 29 9.32 1.94 2.44
N LEU A 30 8.50 1.98 1.39
CA LEU A 30 8.70 2.92 0.28
C LEU A 30 8.19 4.31 0.63
N ALA A 31 6.96 4.38 1.14
CA ALA A 31 6.26 5.63 1.42
C ALA A 31 5.14 5.40 2.44
N GLN A 32 4.85 6.43 3.22
CA GLN A 32 3.75 6.43 4.18
C GLN A 32 3.21 7.83 4.38
N ASP A 33 1.89 7.97 4.23
CA ASP A 33 1.18 9.23 4.39
C ASP A 33 0.02 9.04 5.37
N VAL A 34 -0.18 10.03 6.25
CA VAL A 34 -1.27 10.05 7.23
C VAL A 34 -2.27 11.11 6.83
N ILE A 35 -3.45 10.69 6.41
CA ILE A 35 -4.55 11.54 6.00
C ILE A 35 -5.47 11.76 7.20
N ARG A 36 -5.76 13.03 7.50
CA ARG A 36 -6.65 13.44 8.60
C ARG A 36 -7.76 14.32 8.05
N VAL A 37 -9.01 13.90 8.22
CA VAL A 37 -10.20 14.65 7.80
C VAL A 37 -11.22 14.63 8.92
N GLY A 38 -11.38 15.76 9.61
CA GLY A 38 -12.20 15.83 10.82
C GLY A 38 -11.66 14.85 11.87
N THR A 39 -12.50 13.92 12.33
CA THR A 39 -12.14 12.87 13.29
C THR A 39 -11.61 11.59 12.64
N VAL A 40 -11.65 11.49 11.31
CA VAL A 40 -11.20 10.30 10.57
C VAL A 40 -9.70 10.39 10.31
N VAL A 41 -8.97 9.34 10.69
CA VAL A 41 -7.54 9.21 10.47
C VAL A 41 -7.27 7.91 9.72
N VAL A 42 -6.59 8.01 8.59
CA VAL A 42 -6.22 6.89 7.73
C VAL A 42 -4.76 6.99 7.35
N VAL A 43 -4.08 5.85 7.30
CA VAL A 43 -2.68 5.73 6.89
C VAL A 43 -2.63 5.00 5.55
N VAL A 44 -1.98 5.62 4.56
CA VAL A 44 -1.64 4.96 3.30
C VAL A 44 -0.17 4.59 3.39
N SER A 45 0.16 3.31 3.16
CA SER A 45 1.55 2.85 3.21
C SER A 45 1.85 1.96 2.02
N THR A 46 3.04 2.12 1.45
CA THR A 46 3.51 1.29 0.34
C THR A 46 4.79 0.57 0.74
N TRP A 47 4.79 -0.74 0.52
CA TRP A 47 5.85 -1.63 0.99
C TRP A 47 6.39 -2.49 -0.14
N PHE A 48 7.69 -2.77 -0.08
CA PHE A 48 8.28 -3.93 -0.74
C PHE A 48 7.96 -5.19 0.09
N THR A 49 7.34 -6.18 -0.55
CA THR A 49 6.76 -7.34 0.16
C THR A 49 7.74 -8.49 0.33
N VAL A 50 8.82 -8.56 -0.47
CA VAL A 50 9.77 -9.68 -0.60
C VAL A 50 9.15 -10.95 -1.18
N ILE A 51 7.90 -11.24 -0.84
CA ILE A 51 7.08 -12.32 -1.40
C ILE A 51 6.17 -11.78 -2.51
N ASP A 52 5.90 -12.58 -3.54
CA ASP A 52 4.94 -12.16 -4.57
C ASP A 52 3.52 -12.02 -4.00
N GLN A 53 2.79 -11.04 -4.51
CA GLN A 53 1.37 -10.82 -4.22
C GLN A 53 0.51 -11.26 -5.42
N GLY A 54 1.00 -12.26 -6.17
CA GLY A 54 0.55 -12.65 -7.50
C GLY A 54 1.44 -12.11 -8.62
N PHE A 55 1.04 -12.40 -9.85
CA PHE A 55 1.80 -12.07 -11.06
C PHE A 55 0.97 -11.19 -11.99
N ALA A 56 1.63 -10.21 -12.61
CA ALA A 56 1.03 -9.45 -13.70
C ALA A 56 0.88 -10.32 -14.97
N ALA A 57 0.06 -9.88 -15.92
CA ALA A 57 -0.17 -10.59 -17.18
C ALA A 57 1.11 -10.86 -18.00
N ASN A 58 2.16 -10.07 -17.78
CA ASN A 58 3.47 -10.26 -18.40
C ASN A 58 4.41 -11.19 -17.62
N GLY A 59 3.89 -11.92 -16.62
CA GLY A 59 4.64 -12.88 -15.81
C GLY A 59 5.55 -12.27 -14.75
N ARG A 60 5.58 -10.94 -14.58
CA ARG A 60 6.40 -10.31 -13.52
C ARG A 60 5.69 -10.38 -12.17
N PRO A 61 6.42 -10.69 -11.07
CA PRO A 61 5.83 -10.73 -9.73
C PRO A 61 5.42 -9.33 -9.28
N LEU A 62 4.31 -9.27 -8.53
CA LEU A 62 3.84 -8.07 -7.86
C LEU A 62 4.51 -7.99 -6.48
N LEU A 63 5.54 -7.16 -6.38
CA LEU A 63 6.43 -7.11 -5.20
C LEU A 63 6.27 -5.83 -4.37
N TRP A 64 5.39 -4.94 -4.82
CA TRP A 64 5.09 -3.69 -4.14
C TRP A 64 3.61 -3.62 -3.87
N GLN A 65 3.22 -3.25 -2.66
CA GLN A 65 1.82 -3.22 -2.25
C GLN A 65 1.51 -1.91 -1.53
N THR A 66 0.43 -1.25 -1.92
CA THR A 66 -0.14 -0.11 -1.21
C THR A 66 -1.34 -0.58 -0.41
N ILE A 67 -1.32 -0.28 0.88
CA ILE A 67 -2.35 -0.62 1.85
C ILE A 67 -2.88 0.68 2.46
N VAL A 68 -4.19 0.74 2.63
CA VAL A 68 -4.89 1.77 3.40
C VAL A 68 -5.32 1.18 4.73
N SER A 69 -5.03 1.88 5.81
CA SER A 69 -5.18 1.38 7.17
C SER A 69 -5.85 2.41 8.06
N ASP A 70 -6.80 1.99 8.89
CA ASP A 70 -7.24 2.74 10.06
C ASP A 70 -6.99 1.93 11.35
N LEU A 71 -7.64 2.29 12.46
CA LEU A 71 -7.48 1.60 13.73
C LEU A 71 -8.10 0.18 13.77
N ALA A 72 -8.98 -0.15 12.82
CA ALA A 72 -9.77 -1.38 12.82
C ALA A 72 -9.58 -2.21 11.54
N LEU A 73 -9.17 -1.60 10.43
CA LEU A 73 -9.17 -2.23 9.12
C LEU A 73 -7.92 -1.90 8.30
N HIS A 74 -7.51 -2.88 7.50
CA HIS A 74 -6.51 -2.75 6.45
C HIS A 74 -7.12 -3.20 5.12
N ALA A 75 -6.91 -2.42 4.06
CA ALA A 75 -7.38 -2.73 2.72
C ALA A 75 -6.24 -2.60 1.71
N ASP A 76 -6.06 -3.65 0.91
CA ASP A 76 -5.20 -3.63 -0.27
C ASP A 76 -5.82 -2.74 -1.35
N ILE A 77 -5.08 -1.75 -1.81
CA ILE A 77 -5.56 -0.82 -2.84
C ILE A 77 -4.68 -0.75 -4.08
N GLY A 78 -3.50 -1.36 -4.05
CA GLY A 78 -2.61 -1.39 -5.20
C GLY A 78 -1.50 -2.42 -5.06
N ARG A 79 -1.15 -3.07 -6.17
CA ARG A 79 -0.03 -4.01 -6.29
C ARG A 79 0.75 -3.71 -7.56
N TYR A 80 2.08 -3.69 -7.48
CA TYR A 80 2.93 -3.22 -8.57
C TYR A 80 4.16 -4.09 -8.78
N THR A 81 4.60 -4.16 -10.03
CA THR A 81 5.78 -4.93 -10.46
C THR A 81 7.09 -4.16 -10.35
N SER A 82 7.05 -2.85 -10.03
CA SER A 82 8.26 -2.02 -9.89
C SER A 82 8.07 -0.91 -8.88
N ARG A 83 9.20 -0.43 -8.35
CA ARG A 83 9.26 0.66 -7.38
C ARG A 83 8.68 1.95 -7.95
N GLU A 84 8.99 2.30 -9.19
CA GLU A 84 8.54 3.54 -9.83
C GLU A 84 7.01 3.55 -10.01
N ARG A 85 6.43 2.39 -10.35
CA ARG A 85 4.97 2.24 -10.42
C ARG A 85 4.34 2.34 -9.04
N ALA A 86 4.98 1.77 -8.03
CA ALA A 86 4.53 1.85 -6.65
C ALA A 86 4.55 3.28 -6.09
N VAL A 87 5.58 4.08 -6.41
CA VAL A 87 5.63 5.51 -6.04
C VAL A 87 4.46 6.28 -6.65
N ARG A 88 4.19 6.11 -7.95
CA ARG A 88 3.06 6.79 -8.60
C ARG A 88 1.72 6.32 -8.04
N GLY A 89 1.57 5.00 -7.90
CA GLY A 89 0.37 4.41 -7.33
C GLY A 89 0.12 4.82 -5.88
N HIS A 90 1.17 5.08 -5.09
CA HIS A 90 1.04 5.65 -3.75
C HIS A 90 0.47 7.08 -3.80
N ALA A 91 1.02 7.94 -4.65
CA ALA A 91 0.52 9.32 -4.80
C ALA A 91 -0.95 9.35 -5.27
N GLU A 92 -1.29 8.50 -6.25
CA GLU A 92 -2.67 8.34 -6.73
C GLU A 92 -3.60 7.86 -5.61
N ALA A 93 -3.15 6.88 -4.82
CA ALA A 93 -3.88 6.37 -3.66
C ALA A 93 -4.16 7.46 -2.62
N VAL A 94 -3.13 8.23 -2.23
CA VAL A 94 -3.27 9.32 -1.26
C VAL A 94 -4.28 10.35 -1.76
N SER A 95 -4.20 10.76 -3.03
CA SER A 95 -5.14 11.71 -3.63
C SER A 95 -6.57 11.17 -3.62
N MET A 96 -6.77 9.95 -4.12
CA MET A 96 -8.09 9.32 -4.22
C MET A 96 -8.75 9.16 -2.84
N ILE A 97 -8.00 8.70 -1.84
CA ILE A 97 -8.50 8.49 -0.48
C ILE A 97 -8.82 9.82 0.18
N THR A 98 -7.95 10.81 0.08
CA THR A 98 -8.18 12.16 0.62
C THR A 98 -9.49 12.75 0.08
N ASP A 99 -9.65 12.72 -1.25
CA ASP A 99 -10.86 13.23 -1.92
C ASP A 99 -12.12 12.48 -1.49
N ARG A 100 -12.04 11.15 -1.36
CA ARG A 100 -13.18 10.34 -0.92
C ARG A 100 -13.58 10.64 0.52
N LEU A 101 -12.61 10.81 1.41
CA LEU A 101 -12.84 11.16 2.81
C LEU A 101 -13.46 12.57 2.93
N HIS A 102 -12.94 13.56 2.21
CA HIS A 102 -13.53 14.91 2.16
C HIS A 102 -15.00 14.86 1.75
N ARG A 103 -15.34 14.12 0.69
CA ARG A 103 -16.73 13.97 0.24
C ARG A 103 -17.62 13.25 1.24
N LEU A 104 -17.09 12.26 1.96
CA LEU A 104 -17.84 11.53 2.99
C LEU A 104 -18.16 12.44 4.17
N VAL A 105 -17.17 13.12 4.71
CA VAL A 105 -17.35 14.04 5.86
C VAL A 105 -18.28 15.19 5.49
N ALA A 106 -18.13 15.79 4.31
CA ALA A 106 -19.02 16.86 3.85
C ALA A 106 -20.49 16.41 3.78
N ARG A 107 -20.77 15.18 3.33
CA ARG A 107 -22.13 14.62 3.33
C ARG A 107 -22.67 14.42 4.74
N THR A 108 -21.87 13.84 5.65
CA THR A 108 -22.29 13.63 7.03
C THR A 108 -22.62 14.94 7.74
N VAL A 109 -21.83 15.99 7.51
CA VAL A 109 -22.11 17.33 8.05
C VAL A 109 -23.40 17.90 7.45
N ALA A 110 -23.60 17.80 6.14
CA ALA A 110 -24.82 18.28 5.49
C ALA A 110 -26.08 17.56 5.99
N ASP A 111 -26.00 16.26 6.26
CA ASP A 111 -27.11 15.47 6.80
C ASP A 111 -27.43 15.88 8.25
N GLN A 112 -26.41 16.16 9.07
CA GLN A 112 -26.60 16.65 10.45
C GLN A 112 -27.24 18.05 10.51
N VAL A 113 -26.96 18.93 9.54
CA VAL A 113 -27.57 20.28 9.48
C VAL A 113 -29.04 20.24 9.05
N ARG A 114 -29.48 19.16 8.41
CA ARG A 114 -30.87 18.99 7.93
C ARG A 114 -31.77 18.24 8.91
N ALA A 115 -31.20 17.61 9.95
CA ALA A 115 -31.91 16.88 11.00
C ALA A 115 -32.22 17.80 12.19
#